data_AF-A0A931LAU5-F1
#
_entry.id   AF-A0A931LAU5-F1
#
_cell.length_a   1.000
_cell.length_b   1.000
_cell.length_c   1.000
_cell.angle_alpha   90.00
_cell.angle_beta   90.00
_cell.angle_gamma   90.00
#
_symmetry.space_group_name_H-M   'P 1'
#
loop_
_entity.id
_entity.type
_entity.pdbx_description
1 polymer ?
#
loop_
_entity_poly.entity_id
_entity_poly.type
_entity_poly.pdbx_seq_one_letter_code
_entity_poly.pdbx_strand_id
1 'polypeptide(L)'
;MNRYPRNMIGYGPRIPDAAWPNGAKIAISLVLNYEEGGENNILHGDAASEAFLSDIAGAQPWPGQRHWNMESIYDYGARAGFWRLHRLFTGMGIPVTIYGVATALARSPEQVAAMKAAGWEIASHGLKWVEHKDMPEAEERAQIAEAIRLHSEVVGSRPTGWYTGRCSANTVRLTAEAGFDWISDTYDDDLPYWLHVGARDQLVIPYTLEANDMRFATAPGYIEGEQFFTYLRDAFDTLYAEGMAGSPKMMSIGLHNRLIGRPGKIAGLKRFLDYARGHDGAWFARRIDIARHWAANHPPVRQTRPSTMDRDAFVSAFGSIFEHSPWIAERAWELELGPAHDTAAGLHNALARMFRSASHDERLGVLRAHPDLAGKLAAARRLTAESTAEQAAAGLDALTDAERAQFTALNTAYVEKHGFPFIIAVRDHDKAGILAAFEARLAQDTETEFATACAQVERIALLRLKALLP
;
A
#
# COMPACT_ATOMS: atom_id res chain seq x y z
N MET A 1 19.55 6.95 -12.98
CA MET A 1 18.75 7.71 -12.00
C MET A 1 18.09 6.71 -11.10
N ASN A 2 18.34 6.78 -9.80
CA ASN A 2 17.71 5.85 -8.86
C ASN A 2 16.35 6.43 -8.46
N ARG A 3 15.28 5.69 -8.76
CA ARG A 3 13.94 5.96 -8.23
C ARG A 3 13.75 5.14 -6.97
N TYR A 4 12.96 5.65 -6.03
CA TYR A 4 12.62 4.93 -4.82
C TYR A 4 11.34 4.10 -5.05
N PRO A 5 11.40 2.75 -5.08
CA PRO A 5 10.29 1.94 -5.57
C PRO A 5 9.25 1.59 -4.49
N ARG A 6 9.51 1.94 -3.22
CA ARG A 6 8.65 1.55 -2.09
C ARG A 6 7.57 2.60 -1.82
N ASN A 7 6.35 2.14 -1.60
CA ASN A 7 5.25 3.00 -1.17
C ASN A 7 5.19 3.06 0.36
N MET A 8 5.65 4.16 0.93
CA MET A 8 5.60 4.41 2.38
C MET A 8 4.35 5.19 2.80
N ILE A 9 3.50 5.59 1.85
CA ILE A 9 2.26 6.33 2.13
C ILE A 9 1.10 5.37 2.37
N GLY A 10 0.97 4.32 1.54
CA GLY A 10 -0.24 3.47 1.54
C GLY A 10 -1.49 4.31 1.30
N TYR A 11 -2.51 4.14 2.13
CA TYR A 11 -3.69 5.02 2.17
C TYR A 11 -3.46 6.37 2.87
N GLY A 12 -2.37 6.52 3.62
CA GLY A 12 -2.10 7.71 4.43
C GLY A 12 -3.23 8.01 5.42
N PRO A 13 -3.55 9.29 5.69
CA PRO A 13 -4.59 9.66 6.66
C PRO A 13 -6.02 9.44 6.14
N ARG A 14 -6.20 9.08 4.86
CA ARG A 14 -7.51 8.92 4.21
C ARG A 14 -7.68 7.50 3.70
N ILE A 15 -8.06 6.64 4.63
CA ILE A 15 -8.41 5.25 4.39
C ILE A 15 -9.79 5.13 3.72
N PRO A 16 -9.98 4.19 2.78
CA PRO A 16 -11.29 3.88 2.24
C PRO A 16 -12.17 3.21 3.30
N ASP A 17 -13.47 3.48 3.28
CA ASP A 17 -14.44 2.68 4.04
C ASP A 17 -14.51 1.30 3.41
N ALA A 18 -14.07 0.27 4.14
CA ALA A 18 -14.08 -1.10 3.63
C ALA A 18 -15.48 -1.59 3.23
N ALA A 19 -16.53 -1.00 3.80
CA ALA A 19 -17.93 -1.30 3.51
C ALA A 19 -18.25 -2.80 3.62
N TRP A 20 -17.66 -3.49 4.61
CA TRP A 20 -17.80 -4.93 4.75
C TRP A 20 -19.27 -5.38 4.80
N PRO A 21 -19.59 -6.59 4.28
CA PRO A 21 -20.96 -7.08 4.20
C PRO A 21 -21.71 -6.95 5.53
N ASN A 22 -22.98 -6.55 5.44
CA ASN A 22 -23.88 -6.36 6.58
C ASN A 22 -23.35 -5.36 7.65
N GLY A 23 -22.47 -4.43 7.27
CA GLY A 23 -21.93 -3.42 8.17
C GLY A 23 -20.94 -3.97 9.20
N ALA A 24 -20.31 -5.10 8.88
CA ALA A 24 -19.31 -5.76 9.72
C ALA A 24 -18.19 -4.79 10.12
N LYS A 25 -17.76 -4.91 11.39
CA LYS A 25 -16.76 -4.04 12.01
C LYS A 25 -15.34 -4.54 11.76
N ILE A 26 -15.21 -5.82 11.47
CA ILE A 26 -13.95 -6.47 11.17
C ILE A 26 -14.20 -7.66 10.25
N ALA A 27 -13.32 -7.83 9.26
CA ALA A 27 -13.25 -9.04 8.44
C ALA A 27 -12.12 -9.94 8.94
N ILE A 28 -12.43 -11.18 9.35
CA ILE A 28 -11.44 -12.15 9.85
C ILE A 28 -11.17 -13.19 8.76
N SER A 29 -9.91 -13.26 8.31
CA SER A 29 -9.44 -14.22 7.32
C SER A 29 -8.57 -15.28 8.00
N LEU A 30 -9.13 -16.46 8.24
CA LEU A 30 -8.37 -17.62 8.71
C LEU A 30 -7.65 -18.29 7.53
N VAL A 31 -6.32 -18.38 7.65
CA VAL A 31 -5.45 -19.00 6.65
C VAL A 31 -4.81 -20.24 7.24
N LEU A 32 -5.11 -21.41 6.66
CA LEU A 32 -4.48 -22.67 7.04
C LEU A 32 -3.50 -23.10 5.96
N ASN A 33 -2.21 -23.04 6.28
CA ASN A 33 -1.14 -23.46 5.40
C ASN A 33 -1.11 -24.99 5.34
N TYR A 34 -1.06 -25.55 4.13
CA TYR A 34 -0.88 -26.97 3.87
C TYR A 34 0.41 -27.16 3.09
N GLU A 35 1.47 -27.44 3.86
CA GLU A 35 2.86 -27.48 3.38
C GLU A 35 3.48 -28.86 3.58
N GLU A 36 2.87 -29.67 4.45
CA GLU A 36 3.34 -31.00 4.82
C GLU A 36 3.37 -31.95 3.60
N GLY A 37 4.58 -32.38 3.20
CA GLY A 37 4.87 -33.14 1.98
C GLY A 37 5.42 -32.30 0.82
N GLY A 38 5.55 -30.99 1.00
CA GLY A 38 6.09 -30.04 0.04
C GLY A 38 7.33 -29.29 0.52
N GLU A 39 7.77 -29.51 1.77
CA GLU A 39 8.97 -28.93 2.38
C GLU A 39 10.29 -29.47 1.81
N ASN A 40 11.42 -28.91 2.26
CA ASN A 40 12.74 -29.39 1.84
C ASN A 40 12.97 -30.84 2.25
N ASN A 41 13.23 -31.71 1.27
CA ASN A 41 13.63 -33.08 1.50
C ASN A 41 14.43 -33.63 0.32
N ILE A 42 15.47 -34.43 0.59
CA ILE A 42 16.23 -35.10 -0.47
C ILE A 42 15.36 -36.06 -1.31
N LEU A 43 14.27 -36.59 -0.72
CA LEU A 43 13.26 -37.39 -1.43
C LEU A 43 12.43 -36.56 -2.42
N HIS A 44 12.44 -35.23 -2.28
CA HIS A 44 11.79 -34.28 -3.18
C HIS A 44 12.78 -33.65 -4.17
N GLY A 45 14.04 -34.13 -4.19
CA GLY A 45 15.11 -33.60 -5.03
C GLY A 45 15.84 -32.39 -4.45
N ASP A 46 15.62 -32.03 -3.18
CA ASP A 46 16.32 -30.91 -2.54
C ASP A 46 17.72 -31.30 -2.06
N ALA A 47 18.59 -30.29 -1.87
CA ALA A 47 19.97 -30.50 -1.44
C ALA A 47 20.11 -30.93 0.04
N ALA A 48 19.10 -30.65 0.88
CA ALA A 48 19.15 -30.87 2.32
C ALA A 48 17.75 -31.13 2.90
N SER A 49 17.71 -31.59 4.15
CA SER A 49 16.48 -31.68 4.93
C SER A 49 15.92 -30.30 5.31
N GLU A 50 14.62 -30.23 5.61
CA GLU A 50 13.99 -29.06 6.21
C GLU A 50 14.58 -28.69 7.59
N ALA A 51 14.49 -27.41 7.92
CA ALA A 51 14.96 -26.80 9.15
C ALA A 51 14.00 -25.75 9.72
N PHE A 52 13.01 -25.30 8.94
CA PHE A 52 12.13 -24.20 9.29
C PHE A 52 10.78 -24.67 9.84
N LEU A 53 10.17 -23.82 10.68
CA LEU A 53 8.86 -24.00 11.32
C LEU A 53 8.59 -25.41 11.87
N SER A 54 9.40 -25.80 12.85
CA SER A 54 9.24 -27.05 13.61
C SER A 54 9.45 -26.82 15.11
N ASP A 55 9.13 -27.82 15.92
CA ASP A 55 9.41 -27.77 17.37
C ASP A 55 10.92 -27.97 17.69
N ILE A 56 11.78 -28.18 16.67
CA ILE A 56 13.24 -28.30 16.84
C ILE A 56 13.86 -26.90 16.76
N ALA A 57 13.96 -26.24 17.92
CA ALA A 57 14.54 -24.91 18.02
C ALA A 57 15.98 -24.87 17.47
N GLY A 58 16.23 -23.93 16.54
CA GLY A 58 17.56 -23.73 15.95
C GLY A 58 18.00 -24.83 14.97
N ALA A 59 17.08 -25.69 14.50
CA ALA A 59 17.39 -26.70 13.50
C ALA A 59 18.14 -26.09 12.31
N GLN A 60 19.12 -26.84 11.80
CA GLN A 60 19.88 -26.51 10.60
C GLN A 60 19.59 -27.57 9.53
N PRO A 61 19.59 -27.19 8.24
CA PRO A 61 19.46 -28.17 7.17
C PRO A 61 20.58 -29.20 7.24
N TRP A 62 20.29 -30.47 6.97
CA TRP A 62 21.30 -31.53 6.87
C TRP A 62 21.58 -31.84 5.40
N PRO A 63 22.72 -31.38 4.82
CA PRO A 63 23.03 -31.60 3.42
C PRO A 63 23.13 -33.09 3.07
N GLY A 64 22.48 -33.48 1.97
CA GLY A 64 22.49 -34.85 1.45
C GLY A 64 21.84 -35.90 2.37
N GLN A 65 21.13 -35.48 3.41
CA GLN A 65 20.59 -36.36 4.44
C GLN A 65 19.12 -36.09 4.72
N ARG A 66 18.43 -37.13 5.18
CA ARG A 66 17.10 -37.03 5.76
C ARG A 66 17.20 -36.66 7.23
N HIS A 67 16.28 -35.82 7.71
CA HIS A 67 16.14 -35.48 9.11
C HIS A 67 14.86 -36.10 9.66
N TRP A 68 14.96 -37.32 10.17
CA TRP A 68 13.81 -38.11 10.59
C TRP A 68 12.87 -37.40 11.58
N ASN A 69 13.44 -36.71 12.58
CA ASN A 69 12.64 -35.96 13.55
C ASN A 69 11.84 -34.84 12.87
N MET A 70 12.46 -34.10 11.95
CA MET A 70 11.80 -33.06 11.17
C MET A 70 10.66 -33.64 10.32
N GLU A 71 10.93 -34.70 9.55
CA GLU A 71 9.92 -35.37 8.73
C GLU A 71 8.72 -35.80 9.59
N SER A 72 8.97 -36.44 10.74
CA SER A 72 7.89 -36.88 11.63
C SER A 72 7.07 -35.74 12.26
N ILE A 73 7.64 -34.55 12.39
CA ILE A 73 6.93 -33.34 12.83
C ILE A 73 6.02 -32.83 11.73
N TYR A 74 6.48 -32.81 10.48
CA TYR A 74 5.66 -32.45 9.32
C TYR A 74 4.54 -33.50 9.11
N ASP A 75 4.85 -34.79 9.20
CA ASP A 75 3.87 -35.87 9.14
C ASP A 75 2.73 -35.68 10.15
N TYR A 76 3.02 -35.20 11.37
CA TYR A 76 1.97 -34.92 12.36
C TYR A 76 0.94 -33.91 11.84
N GLY A 77 1.38 -32.89 11.11
CA GLY A 77 0.49 -31.89 10.51
C GLY A 77 -0.52 -32.54 9.56
N ALA A 78 -0.04 -33.30 8.57
CA ALA A 78 -0.90 -33.98 7.60
C ALA A 78 -1.77 -35.08 8.23
N ARG A 79 -1.23 -35.84 9.19
CA ARG A 79 -1.86 -37.04 9.78
C ARG A 79 -2.85 -36.75 10.90
N ALA A 80 -2.65 -35.68 11.68
CA ALA A 80 -3.44 -35.43 12.89
C ALA A 80 -3.81 -33.96 13.07
N GLY A 81 -2.89 -33.04 12.81
CA GLY A 81 -3.10 -31.60 12.95
C GLY A 81 -4.24 -31.10 12.06
N PHE A 82 -4.17 -31.39 10.76
CA PHE A 82 -5.18 -31.04 9.76
C PHE A 82 -6.56 -31.53 10.18
N TRP A 83 -6.72 -32.81 10.50
CA TRP A 83 -8.03 -33.37 10.85
C TRP A 83 -8.63 -32.77 12.13
N ARG A 84 -7.79 -32.37 13.09
CA ARG A 84 -8.25 -31.66 14.28
C ARG A 84 -8.78 -30.27 13.94
N LEU A 85 -8.06 -29.51 13.12
CA LEU A 85 -8.47 -28.19 12.66
C LEU A 85 -9.70 -28.25 11.75
N HIS A 86 -9.75 -29.23 10.84
CA HIS A 86 -10.91 -29.50 10.00
C HIS A 86 -12.18 -29.70 10.83
N ARG A 87 -12.15 -30.56 11.86
CA ARG A 87 -13.30 -30.74 12.77
C ARG A 87 -13.66 -29.47 13.53
N LEU A 88 -12.67 -28.68 13.97
CA LEU A 88 -12.91 -27.42 14.67
C LEU A 88 -13.65 -26.43 13.76
N PHE A 89 -13.11 -26.12 12.58
CA PHE A 89 -13.68 -25.12 11.69
C PHE A 89 -15.01 -25.55 11.09
N THR A 90 -15.13 -26.80 10.62
CA THR A 90 -16.41 -27.31 10.09
C THR A 90 -17.48 -27.43 11.16
N GLY A 91 -17.11 -27.86 12.38
CA GLY A 91 -18.03 -27.90 13.52
C GLY A 91 -18.51 -26.51 13.96
N MET A 92 -17.72 -25.47 13.73
CA MET A 92 -18.10 -24.08 13.97
C MET A 92 -18.77 -23.40 12.76
N GLY A 93 -18.76 -24.02 11.58
CA GLY A 93 -19.23 -23.40 10.34
C GLY A 93 -18.38 -22.20 9.90
N ILE A 94 -17.09 -22.18 10.24
CA ILE A 94 -16.18 -21.08 9.90
C ILE A 94 -15.48 -21.39 8.57
N PRO A 95 -15.55 -20.50 7.57
CA PRO A 95 -14.83 -20.68 6.32
C PRO A 95 -13.32 -20.45 6.50
N VAL A 96 -12.52 -21.15 5.70
CA VAL A 96 -11.05 -21.07 5.74
C VAL A 96 -10.51 -20.90 4.32
N THR A 97 -9.38 -20.20 4.21
CA THR A 97 -8.54 -20.19 3.01
C THR A 97 -7.35 -21.11 3.23
N ILE A 98 -7.18 -22.11 2.39
CA ILE A 98 -5.99 -22.96 2.37
C ILE A 98 -4.90 -22.26 1.56
N TYR A 99 -3.72 -22.12 2.13
CA TYR A 99 -2.49 -21.85 1.39
C TYR A 99 -1.84 -23.19 1.08
N GLY A 100 -2.15 -23.74 -0.09
CA GLY A 100 -1.78 -25.10 -0.46
C GLY A 100 -0.57 -25.17 -1.38
N VAL A 101 0.51 -25.78 -0.88
CA VAL A 101 1.71 -26.07 -1.68
C VAL A 101 1.36 -27.17 -2.68
N ALA A 102 1.55 -26.94 -3.98
CA ALA A 102 1.01 -27.82 -5.02
C ALA A 102 1.48 -29.28 -4.88
N THR A 103 2.76 -29.49 -4.56
CA THR A 103 3.32 -30.84 -4.32
C THR A 103 2.78 -31.49 -3.04
N ALA A 104 2.53 -30.72 -1.97
CA ALA A 104 1.92 -31.23 -0.74
C ALA A 104 0.46 -31.66 -1.00
N LEU A 105 -0.32 -30.84 -1.72
CA LEU A 105 -1.68 -31.18 -2.11
C LEU A 105 -1.73 -32.46 -2.95
N ALA A 106 -0.79 -32.62 -3.90
CA ALA A 106 -0.71 -33.81 -4.75
C ALA A 106 -0.47 -35.11 -3.95
N ARG A 107 0.23 -35.01 -2.81
CA ARG A 107 0.49 -36.14 -1.89
C ARG A 107 -0.65 -36.42 -0.92
N SER A 108 -1.67 -35.55 -0.86
CA SER A 108 -2.69 -35.56 0.19
C SER A 108 -4.13 -35.52 -0.37
N PRO A 109 -4.52 -36.49 -1.23
CA PRO A 109 -5.83 -36.47 -1.90
C PRO A 109 -7.02 -36.52 -0.93
N GLU A 110 -6.91 -37.20 0.22
CA GLU A 110 -7.98 -37.23 1.22
C GLU A 110 -8.23 -35.86 1.86
N GLN A 111 -7.15 -35.12 2.15
CA GLN A 111 -7.22 -33.79 2.72
C GLN A 111 -7.77 -32.80 1.69
N VAL A 112 -7.33 -32.88 0.42
CA VAL A 112 -7.90 -32.07 -0.67
C VAL A 112 -9.40 -32.33 -0.82
N ALA A 113 -9.84 -33.59 -0.78
CA ALA A 113 -11.26 -33.92 -0.83
C ALA A 113 -12.05 -33.30 0.35
N ALA A 114 -11.48 -33.34 1.56
CA ALA A 114 -12.08 -32.73 2.75
C ALA A 114 -12.17 -31.19 2.65
N MET A 115 -11.11 -30.53 2.19
CA MET A 115 -11.11 -29.07 1.95
C MET A 115 -12.21 -28.66 0.97
N LYS A 116 -12.38 -29.41 -0.13
CA LYS A 116 -13.43 -29.18 -1.13
C LYS A 116 -14.82 -29.41 -0.56
N ALA A 117 -15.01 -30.50 0.19
CA ALA A 117 -16.29 -30.81 0.83
C ALA A 117 -16.71 -29.73 1.85
N ALA A 118 -15.73 -29.11 2.54
CA ALA A 118 -15.96 -28.01 3.47
C ALA A 118 -16.23 -26.66 2.78
N GLY A 119 -16.13 -26.57 1.44
CA GLY A 119 -16.33 -25.33 0.69
C GLY A 119 -15.24 -24.28 0.92
N TRP A 120 -14.08 -24.70 1.43
CA TRP A 120 -12.94 -23.82 1.66
C TRP A 120 -12.32 -23.36 0.35
N GLU A 121 -11.73 -22.17 0.35
CA GLU A 121 -10.88 -21.73 -0.75
C GLU A 121 -9.56 -22.51 -0.68
N ILE A 122 -9.03 -22.93 -1.83
CA ILE A 122 -7.67 -23.49 -1.93
C ILE A 122 -6.86 -22.56 -2.84
N ALA A 123 -6.08 -21.67 -2.23
CA ALA A 123 -5.15 -20.78 -2.92
C ALA A 123 -3.79 -21.46 -3.10
N SER A 124 -3.00 -20.96 -4.06
CA SER A 124 -1.67 -21.49 -4.29
C SER A 124 -0.68 -20.98 -3.24
N HIS A 125 0.10 -21.91 -2.68
CA HIS A 125 1.25 -21.60 -1.84
C HIS A 125 2.60 -21.99 -2.49
N GLY A 126 2.69 -21.83 -3.81
CA GLY A 126 3.86 -22.22 -4.58
C GLY A 126 3.90 -23.71 -4.95
N LEU A 127 4.92 -24.09 -5.73
CA LEU A 127 5.12 -25.48 -6.16
C LEU A 127 5.61 -26.35 -4.99
N LYS A 128 6.60 -25.82 -4.26
CA LYS A 128 7.22 -26.39 -3.07
C LYS A 128 7.34 -25.31 -2.01
N TRP A 129 7.48 -25.73 -0.76
CA TRP A 129 7.71 -24.83 0.36
C TRP A 129 9.21 -24.63 0.58
N VAL A 130 9.82 -23.79 -0.26
CA VAL A 130 11.27 -23.49 -0.24
C VAL A 130 11.52 -21.98 -0.23
N GLU A 131 12.76 -21.56 -0.02
CA GLU A 131 13.14 -20.15 -0.10
C GLU A 131 13.38 -19.72 -1.54
N HIS A 132 12.78 -18.60 -1.96
CA HIS A 132 12.93 -18.04 -3.30
C HIS A 132 13.88 -16.85 -3.36
N LYS A 133 14.41 -16.39 -2.21
CA LYS A 133 15.19 -15.14 -2.08
C LYS A 133 16.22 -14.93 -3.20
N ASP A 134 16.98 -15.98 -3.53
CA ASP A 134 18.06 -15.96 -4.53
C ASP A 134 17.73 -16.82 -5.78
N MET A 135 16.46 -17.19 -5.97
CA MET A 135 16.02 -17.98 -7.13
C MET A 135 16.10 -17.15 -8.42
N PRO A 136 16.70 -17.68 -9.50
CA PRO A 136 16.71 -17.01 -10.79
C PRO A 136 15.29 -16.73 -11.31
N GLU A 137 15.03 -15.56 -11.86
CA GLU A 137 13.68 -15.16 -12.32
C GLU A 137 13.07 -16.19 -13.29
N ALA A 138 13.86 -16.72 -14.22
CA ALA A 138 13.39 -17.71 -15.19
C ALA A 138 12.93 -19.01 -14.52
N GLU A 139 13.64 -19.43 -13.47
CA GLU A 139 13.28 -20.61 -12.68
C GLU A 139 12.03 -20.34 -11.86
N GLU A 140 11.95 -19.20 -11.17
CA GLU A 140 10.78 -18.84 -10.37
C GLU A 140 9.51 -18.74 -11.23
N ARG A 141 9.62 -18.12 -12.42
CA ARG A 141 8.52 -18.07 -13.39
C ARG A 141 8.07 -19.46 -13.83
N ALA A 142 9.00 -20.37 -14.07
CA ALA A 142 8.70 -21.76 -14.42
C ALA A 142 8.02 -22.50 -13.25
N GLN A 143 8.50 -22.32 -12.01
CA GLN A 143 7.89 -22.90 -10.83
C GLN A 143 6.48 -22.35 -10.56
N ILE A 144 6.22 -21.06 -10.81
CA ILE A 144 4.87 -20.47 -10.73
C ILE A 144 3.93 -21.13 -11.74
N ALA A 145 4.36 -21.26 -13.00
CA ALA A 145 3.57 -21.92 -14.04
C ALA A 145 3.28 -23.39 -13.70
N GLU A 146 4.27 -24.10 -13.17
CA GLU A 146 4.15 -25.51 -12.78
C GLU A 146 3.25 -25.68 -11.54
N ALA A 147 3.35 -24.78 -10.55
CA ALA A 147 2.45 -24.76 -9.40
C ALA A 147 0.99 -24.60 -9.84
N ILE A 148 0.73 -23.66 -10.76
CA ILE A 148 -0.61 -23.45 -11.34
C ILE A 148 -1.11 -24.72 -12.03
N ARG A 149 -0.28 -25.35 -12.87
CA ARG A 149 -0.64 -26.56 -13.61
C ARG A 149 -0.99 -27.71 -12.65
N LEU A 150 -0.07 -28.05 -11.76
CA LEU A 150 -0.25 -29.14 -10.80
C LEU A 150 -1.42 -28.88 -9.85
N HIS A 151 -1.56 -27.67 -9.33
CA HIS A 151 -2.70 -27.30 -8.50
C HIS A 151 -4.02 -27.51 -9.26
N SER A 152 -4.08 -27.08 -10.53
CA SER A 152 -5.28 -27.25 -11.36
C SER A 152 -5.65 -28.73 -11.54
N GLU A 153 -4.66 -29.61 -11.71
CA GLU A 153 -4.87 -31.06 -11.83
C GLU A 153 -5.35 -31.69 -10.52
N VAL A 154 -4.73 -31.33 -9.40
CA VAL A 154 -5.02 -31.92 -8.08
C VAL A 154 -6.33 -31.42 -7.49
N VAL A 155 -6.57 -30.11 -7.57
CA VAL A 155 -7.77 -29.47 -6.99
C VAL A 155 -8.94 -29.55 -7.96
N GLY A 156 -8.68 -29.62 -9.27
CA GLY A 156 -9.69 -29.63 -10.33
C GLY A 156 -10.08 -28.24 -10.83
N SER A 157 -9.39 -27.19 -10.37
CA SER A 157 -9.59 -25.81 -10.80
C SER A 157 -8.32 -25.00 -10.60
N ARG A 158 -8.12 -23.97 -11.42
CA ARG A 158 -7.00 -23.03 -11.27
C ARG A 158 -7.09 -22.29 -9.90
N PRO A 159 -5.97 -22.09 -9.19
CA PRO A 159 -5.96 -21.25 -8.00
C PRO A 159 -6.24 -19.79 -8.36
N THR A 160 -7.11 -19.14 -7.58
CA THR A 160 -7.46 -17.72 -7.73
C THR A 160 -6.52 -16.80 -6.96
N GLY A 161 -5.94 -17.28 -5.87
CA GLY A 161 -5.02 -16.54 -5.02
C GLY A 161 -3.60 -17.11 -4.98
N TRP A 162 -2.63 -16.27 -4.62
CA TRP A 162 -1.23 -16.66 -4.46
C TRP A 162 -0.58 -16.08 -3.20
N TYR A 163 0.24 -16.91 -2.56
CA TYR A 163 1.20 -16.50 -1.53
C TYR A 163 2.45 -17.39 -1.63
N THR A 164 3.66 -16.83 -1.68
CA THR A 164 4.91 -17.61 -1.58
C THR A 164 5.45 -17.63 -0.15
N GLY A 165 5.32 -16.53 0.59
CA GLY A 165 5.92 -16.33 1.91
C GLY A 165 7.39 -15.97 1.83
N ARG A 166 8.28 -16.96 1.64
CA ARG A 166 9.74 -16.72 1.51
C ARG A 166 10.09 -16.34 0.08
N CYS A 167 9.52 -15.23 -0.38
CA CYS A 167 9.53 -14.76 -1.76
C CYS A 167 10.89 -14.17 -2.20
N SER A 168 11.16 -14.17 -3.51
CA SER A 168 12.16 -13.32 -4.15
C SER A 168 11.65 -11.89 -4.35
N ALA A 169 12.52 -10.95 -4.72
CA ALA A 169 12.13 -9.60 -5.14
C ALA A 169 11.28 -9.56 -6.43
N ASN A 170 11.24 -10.65 -7.21
CA ASN A 170 10.47 -10.75 -8.45
C ASN A 170 9.06 -11.30 -8.24
N THR A 171 8.85 -12.10 -7.20
CA THR A 171 7.62 -12.88 -6.94
C THR A 171 6.33 -12.09 -7.12
N VAL A 172 6.20 -10.92 -6.48
CA VAL A 172 4.99 -10.07 -6.55
C VAL A 172 4.66 -9.67 -7.99
N ARG A 173 5.69 -9.29 -8.77
CA ARG A 173 5.52 -8.96 -10.19
C ARG A 173 5.17 -10.21 -11.01
N LEU A 174 5.90 -11.31 -10.81
CA LEU A 174 5.69 -12.56 -11.58
C LEU A 174 4.30 -13.14 -11.37
N THR A 175 3.80 -13.10 -10.14
CA THR A 175 2.46 -13.60 -9.79
C THR A 175 1.36 -12.68 -10.30
N ALA A 176 1.56 -11.36 -10.26
CA ALA A 176 0.67 -10.44 -10.94
C ALA A 176 0.61 -10.72 -12.46
N GLU A 177 1.76 -10.88 -13.12
CA GLU A 177 1.84 -11.26 -14.54
C GLU A 177 1.15 -12.60 -14.83
N ALA A 178 1.17 -13.55 -13.88
CA ALA A 178 0.52 -14.85 -14.01
C ALA A 178 -1.02 -14.81 -13.89
N GLY A 179 -1.60 -13.68 -13.49
CA GLY A 179 -3.04 -13.43 -13.61
C GLY A 179 -3.91 -13.91 -12.44
N PHE A 180 -3.44 -13.82 -11.20
CA PHE A 180 -4.25 -14.13 -10.00
C PHE A 180 -5.26 -13.03 -9.67
N ASP A 181 -6.40 -13.41 -9.08
CA ASP A 181 -7.41 -12.46 -8.61
C ASP A 181 -6.88 -11.64 -7.44
N TRP A 182 -6.08 -12.27 -6.57
CA TRP A 182 -5.42 -11.61 -5.45
C TRP A 182 -4.06 -12.25 -5.13
N ILE A 183 -3.14 -11.48 -4.55
CA ILE A 183 -1.86 -11.96 -4.01
C ILE A 183 -1.68 -11.50 -2.57
N SER A 184 -0.83 -12.17 -1.78
CA SER A 184 -0.66 -11.85 -0.34
C SER A 184 0.79 -11.82 0.16
N ASP A 185 1.78 -11.70 -0.73
CA ASP A 185 3.21 -11.56 -0.37
C ASP A 185 3.57 -10.15 0.15
N THR A 186 2.70 -9.56 0.97
CA THR A 186 2.92 -8.27 1.64
C THR A 186 2.37 -8.31 3.07
N TYR A 187 2.87 -7.40 3.92
CA TYR A 187 2.58 -7.32 5.35
C TYR A 187 2.45 -5.85 5.79
N ASP A 188 1.93 -5.01 4.89
CA ASP A 188 2.16 -3.57 4.88
C ASP A 188 0.89 -2.70 5.02
N ASP A 189 -0.27 -3.31 5.25
CA ASP A 189 -1.53 -2.59 5.49
C ASP A 189 -2.54 -3.50 6.21
N ASP A 190 -3.59 -2.90 6.77
CA ASP A 190 -4.74 -3.56 7.43
C ASP A 190 -5.95 -3.69 6.48
N LEU A 191 -5.80 -3.23 5.23
CA LEU A 191 -6.80 -3.31 4.16
C LEU A 191 -6.19 -3.84 2.85
N PRO A 192 -7.00 -4.48 2.00
CA PRO A 192 -6.60 -4.75 0.62
C PRO A 192 -6.31 -3.46 -0.14
N TYR A 193 -5.45 -3.51 -1.15
CA TYR A 193 -5.15 -2.38 -2.04
C TYR A 193 -4.74 -2.83 -3.43
N TRP A 194 -4.79 -1.92 -4.41
CA TRP A 194 -4.42 -2.22 -5.79
C TRP A 194 -2.96 -1.83 -6.08
N LEU A 195 -2.17 -2.82 -6.48
CA LEU A 195 -0.83 -2.63 -7.01
C LEU A 195 -0.88 -2.57 -8.54
N HIS A 196 -0.17 -1.61 -9.16
CA HIS A 196 -0.08 -1.54 -10.62
C HIS A 196 1.21 -2.23 -11.07
N VAL A 197 1.06 -3.31 -11.84
CA VAL A 197 2.17 -4.10 -12.39
C VAL A 197 2.04 -4.12 -13.91
N GLY A 198 2.83 -3.27 -14.58
CA GLY A 198 2.72 -3.06 -16.01
C GLY A 198 1.31 -2.62 -16.39
N ALA A 199 0.63 -3.41 -17.22
CA ALA A 199 -0.74 -3.13 -17.63
C ALA A 199 -1.81 -3.71 -16.68
N ARG A 200 -1.45 -4.49 -15.66
CA ARG A 200 -2.39 -5.14 -14.74
C ARG A 200 -2.52 -4.38 -13.43
N ASP A 201 -3.76 -4.22 -12.99
CA ASP A 201 -4.09 -3.85 -11.63
C ASP A 201 -4.27 -5.12 -10.81
N GLN A 202 -3.33 -5.38 -9.90
CA GLN A 202 -3.28 -6.58 -9.07
C GLN A 202 -3.80 -6.26 -7.68
N LEU A 203 -4.84 -6.94 -7.23
CA LEU A 203 -5.29 -6.81 -5.86
C LEU A 203 -4.27 -7.48 -4.93
N VAL A 204 -3.79 -6.72 -3.95
CA VAL A 204 -3.01 -7.20 -2.83
C VAL A 204 -3.94 -7.29 -1.63
N ILE A 205 -3.92 -8.43 -0.97
CA ILE A 205 -4.55 -8.60 0.34
C ILE A 205 -3.39 -8.87 1.30
N PRO A 206 -3.01 -7.94 2.17
CA PRO A 206 -1.90 -8.14 3.10
C PRO A 206 -2.12 -9.37 4.00
N TYR A 207 -1.03 -10.03 4.35
CA TYR A 207 -1.01 -11.17 5.27
C TYR A 207 -0.30 -10.79 6.58
N THR A 208 0.03 -11.76 7.42
CA THR A 208 0.61 -11.53 8.74
C THR A 208 1.72 -12.53 9.07
N LEU A 209 2.78 -12.04 9.71
CA LEU A 209 3.82 -12.84 10.36
C LEU A 209 3.74 -12.73 11.90
N GLU A 210 2.78 -11.96 12.42
CA GLU A 210 2.61 -11.69 13.84
C GLU A 210 1.40 -12.40 14.43
N ALA A 211 0.20 -12.22 13.86
CA ALA A 211 -1.02 -12.98 14.16
C ALA A 211 -0.94 -14.36 13.48
N ASN A 212 0.15 -15.06 13.73
CA ASN A 212 0.55 -16.26 13.01
C ASN A 212 1.16 -17.28 13.98
N ASP A 213 0.66 -18.51 13.96
CA ASP A 213 1.15 -19.59 14.82
C ASP A 213 2.58 -20.05 14.48
N MET A 214 3.16 -19.57 13.36
CA MET A 214 4.60 -19.72 13.07
C MET A 214 5.47 -19.23 14.22
N ARG A 215 4.96 -18.28 15.02
CA ARG A 215 5.62 -17.74 16.21
C ARG A 215 5.82 -18.80 17.30
N PHE A 216 5.12 -19.93 17.29
CA PHE A 216 5.46 -21.06 18.16
C PHE A 216 6.80 -21.74 17.81
N ALA A 217 7.35 -21.47 16.62
CA ALA A 217 8.56 -22.11 16.10
C ALA A 217 9.69 -21.10 15.77
N THR A 218 9.54 -19.83 16.15
CA THR A 218 10.53 -18.77 15.92
C THR A 218 10.81 -18.00 17.21
N ALA A 219 12.05 -17.59 17.48
CA ALA A 219 12.38 -16.78 18.66
C ALA A 219 12.01 -15.28 18.47
N PRO A 220 11.51 -14.56 19.49
CA PRO A 220 11.24 -15.00 20.87
C PRO A 220 9.92 -15.78 21.03
N GLY A 221 9.02 -15.72 20.05
CA GLY A 221 7.90 -16.65 19.87
C GLY A 221 6.81 -16.72 20.94
N TYR A 222 5.80 -17.55 20.67
CA TYR A 222 4.83 -18.00 21.67
C TYR A 222 5.29 -19.34 22.25
N ILE A 223 5.12 -19.51 23.55
CA ILE A 223 5.39 -20.74 24.29
C ILE A 223 4.07 -21.49 24.54
N GLU A 224 3.01 -20.75 24.86
CA GLU A 224 1.71 -21.31 25.28
C GLU A 224 0.55 -20.84 24.40
N GLY A 225 -0.50 -21.66 24.31
CA GLY A 225 -1.73 -21.28 23.63
C GLY A 225 -2.39 -20.02 24.21
N GLU A 226 -2.15 -19.68 25.48
CA GLU A 226 -2.62 -18.44 26.10
C GLU A 226 -2.02 -17.19 25.46
N GLN A 227 -0.74 -17.24 25.13
CA GLN A 227 -0.04 -16.09 24.56
C GLN A 227 -0.56 -15.80 23.15
N PHE A 228 -0.80 -16.85 22.36
CA PHE A 228 -1.41 -16.69 21.04
C PHE A 228 -2.86 -16.17 21.15
N PHE A 229 -3.67 -16.72 22.06
CA PHE A 229 -5.02 -16.20 22.31
C PHE A 229 -5.02 -14.72 22.69
N THR A 230 -4.19 -14.33 23.68
CA THR A 230 -4.07 -12.95 24.17
C THR A 230 -3.70 -12.03 23.02
N TYR A 231 -2.70 -12.40 22.22
CA TYR A 231 -2.28 -11.59 21.07
C TYR A 231 -3.39 -11.42 20.04
N LEU A 232 -4.07 -12.52 19.67
CA LEU A 232 -5.18 -12.46 18.72
C LEU A 232 -6.35 -11.63 19.25
N ARG A 233 -6.68 -11.74 20.53
CA ARG A 233 -7.71 -10.93 21.19
C ARG A 233 -7.35 -9.44 21.12
N ASP A 234 -6.15 -9.07 21.52
CA ASP A 234 -5.74 -7.65 21.58
C ASP A 234 -5.71 -7.02 20.17
N ALA A 235 -5.27 -7.78 19.17
CA ALA A 235 -5.33 -7.37 17.76
C ALA A 235 -6.79 -7.21 17.28
N PHE A 236 -7.67 -8.18 17.60
CA PHE A 236 -9.09 -8.08 17.29
C PHE A 236 -9.74 -6.86 17.97
N ASP A 237 -9.54 -6.66 19.26
CA ASP A 237 -10.16 -5.58 20.04
C ASP A 237 -9.77 -4.20 19.48
N THR A 238 -8.50 -4.06 19.08
CA THR A 238 -7.98 -2.83 18.46
C THR A 238 -8.70 -2.55 17.14
N LEU A 239 -8.68 -3.51 16.21
CA LEU A 239 -9.29 -3.36 14.89
C LEU A 239 -10.83 -3.25 14.97
N TYR A 240 -11.44 -3.96 15.91
CA TYR A 240 -12.88 -3.90 16.14
C TYR A 240 -13.31 -2.54 16.69
N ALA A 241 -12.55 -1.94 17.61
CA ALA A 241 -12.80 -0.59 18.10
C ALA A 241 -12.70 0.46 16.98
N GLU A 242 -11.72 0.33 16.09
CA GLU A 242 -11.62 1.18 14.89
C GLU A 242 -12.82 0.98 13.95
N GLY A 243 -13.25 -0.26 13.74
CA GLY A 243 -14.44 -0.59 12.99
C GLY A 243 -15.71 0.02 13.57
N MET A 244 -15.84 0.01 14.89
CA MET A 244 -16.93 0.67 15.61
C MET A 244 -16.89 2.19 15.47
N ALA A 245 -15.70 2.78 15.33
CA ALA A 245 -15.50 4.19 15.04
C ALA A 245 -15.72 4.56 13.55
N GLY A 246 -16.16 3.62 12.71
CA GLY A 246 -16.44 3.85 11.29
C GLY A 246 -15.26 3.57 10.35
N SER A 247 -14.24 2.87 10.85
CA SER A 247 -12.99 2.57 10.13
C SER A 247 -12.72 1.06 10.11
N PRO A 248 -13.62 0.22 9.58
CA PRO A 248 -13.46 -1.24 9.62
C PRO A 248 -12.22 -1.70 8.84
N LYS A 249 -11.57 -2.76 9.33
CA LYS A 249 -10.34 -3.36 8.78
C LYS A 249 -10.48 -4.86 8.61
N MET A 250 -9.46 -5.50 8.04
CA MET A 250 -9.34 -6.95 8.06
C MET A 250 -8.25 -7.43 9.01
N MET A 251 -8.38 -8.67 9.48
CA MET A 251 -7.42 -9.36 10.31
C MET A 251 -7.12 -10.72 9.68
N SER A 252 -5.87 -10.94 9.29
CA SER A 252 -5.40 -12.27 8.88
C SER A 252 -4.96 -13.07 10.10
N ILE A 253 -5.22 -14.39 10.12
CA ILE A 253 -4.68 -15.30 11.14
C ILE A 253 -4.02 -16.47 10.43
N GLY A 254 -2.70 -16.56 10.56
CA GLY A 254 -1.89 -17.60 9.95
C GLY A 254 -1.78 -18.85 10.82
N LEU A 255 -2.06 -20.01 10.24
CA LEU A 255 -2.12 -21.29 10.94
C LEU A 255 -1.35 -22.37 10.16
N HIS A 256 -0.66 -23.27 10.85
CA HIS A 256 0.05 -24.40 10.23
C HIS A 256 -0.37 -25.71 10.90
N ASN A 257 -0.66 -26.74 10.09
CA ASN A 257 -1.21 -28.01 10.62
C ASN A 257 -0.31 -28.63 11.70
N ARG A 258 1.01 -28.63 11.45
CA ARG A 258 2.02 -29.20 12.37
C ARG A 258 2.25 -28.38 13.65
N LEU A 259 1.84 -27.11 13.68
CA LEU A 259 1.99 -26.21 14.82
C LEU A 259 0.68 -26.11 15.60
N ILE A 260 -0.26 -25.23 15.22
CA ILE A 260 -1.50 -25.01 15.98
C ILE A 260 -2.34 -26.28 16.10
N GLY A 261 -2.19 -27.26 15.20
CA GLY A 261 -2.86 -28.55 15.30
C GLY A 261 -2.43 -29.40 16.51
N ARG A 262 -1.40 -29.01 17.26
CA ARG A 262 -0.98 -29.65 18.52
C ARG A 262 -2.01 -29.35 19.64
N PRO A 263 -2.35 -30.31 20.51
CA PRO A 263 -3.42 -30.14 21.50
C PRO A 263 -3.20 -28.96 22.48
N GLY A 264 -1.95 -28.72 22.89
CA GLY A 264 -1.63 -27.60 23.79
C GLY A 264 -1.74 -26.22 23.12
N LYS A 265 -1.52 -26.15 21.80
CA LYS A 265 -1.52 -24.89 21.04
C LYS A 265 -2.95 -24.53 20.57
N ILE A 266 -3.72 -25.51 20.07
CA ILE A 266 -5.08 -25.29 19.54
C ILE A 266 -6.06 -24.72 20.58
N ALA A 267 -5.83 -24.95 21.88
CA ALA A 267 -6.67 -24.41 22.94
C ALA A 267 -6.71 -22.87 22.91
N GLY A 268 -5.60 -22.22 22.54
CA GLY A 268 -5.54 -20.78 22.30
C GLY A 268 -6.44 -20.33 21.16
N LEU A 269 -6.29 -20.98 19.99
CA LEU A 269 -7.09 -20.69 18.82
C LEU A 269 -8.59 -20.87 19.11
N LYS A 270 -8.99 -21.98 19.72
CA LYS A 270 -10.41 -22.22 20.04
C LYS A 270 -11.00 -21.08 20.88
N ARG A 271 -10.29 -20.63 21.92
CA ARG A 271 -10.74 -19.52 22.77
C ARG A 271 -10.89 -18.23 21.99
N PHE A 272 -9.97 -17.94 21.07
CA PHE A 272 -10.09 -16.78 20.19
C PHE A 272 -11.33 -16.87 19.29
N LEU A 273 -11.57 -18.03 18.66
CA LEU A 273 -12.73 -18.21 17.78
C LEU A 273 -14.05 -18.06 18.54
N ASP A 274 -14.13 -18.63 19.75
CA ASP A 274 -15.30 -18.44 20.63
C ASP A 274 -15.47 -16.96 21.01
N TYR A 275 -14.37 -16.26 21.33
CA TYR A 275 -14.37 -14.84 21.68
C TYR A 275 -14.85 -13.96 20.52
N ALA A 276 -14.24 -14.08 19.34
CA ALA A 276 -14.58 -13.27 18.17
C ALA A 276 -16.02 -13.52 17.69
N ARG A 277 -16.51 -14.77 17.78
CA ARG A 277 -17.92 -15.08 17.48
C ARG A 277 -18.92 -14.49 18.47
N GLY A 278 -18.49 -14.14 19.67
CA GLY A 278 -19.32 -13.47 20.66
C GLY A 278 -19.56 -11.98 20.36
N HIS A 279 -18.93 -11.43 19.31
CA HIS A 279 -19.06 -10.03 18.93
C HIS A 279 -19.90 -9.87 17.66
N ASP A 280 -20.84 -8.92 17.69
CA ASP A 280 -21.66 -8.58 16.54
C ASP A 280 -20.81 -8.00 15.40
N GLY A 281 -21.13 -8.35 14.15
CA GLY A 281 -20.42 -7.78 13.01
C GLY A 281 -18.97 -8.26 12.83
N ALA A 282 -18.59 -9.40 13.40
CA ALA A 282 -17.39 -10.13 13.02
C ALA A 282 -17.65 -10.99 11.77
N TRP A 283 -17.10 -10.59 10.62
CA TRP A 283 -17.28 -11.32 9.36
C TRP A 283 -16.12 -12.30 9.13
N PHE A 284 -16.36 -13.59 9.31
CA PHE A 284 -15.40 -14.63 8.91
C PHE A 284 -15.50 -14.88 7.41
N ALA A 285 -14.39 -14.67 6.69
CA ALA A 285 -14.36 -14.68 5.23
C ALA A 285 -13.22 -15.52 4.67
N ARG A 286 -13.43 -16.12 3.50
CA ARG A 286 -12.31 -16.60 2.67
C ARG A 286 -11.65 -15.40 2.01
N ARG A 287 -10.38 -15.50 1.64
CA ARG A 287 -9.66 -14.39 0.99
C ARG A 287 -10.26 -14.05 -0.37
N ILE A 288 -10.76 -15.03 -1.12
CA ILE A 288 -11.51 -14.78 -2.36
C ILE A 288 -12.80 -13.97 -2.13
N ASP A 289 -13.45 -14.12 -0.97
CA ASP A 289 -14.66 -13.35 -0.66
C ASP A 289 -14.28 -11.88 -0.37
N ILE A 290 -13.18 -11.66 0.36
CA ILE A 290 -12.59 -10.32 0.55
C ILE A 290 -12.15 -9.73 -0.80
N ALA A 291 -11.51 -10.52 -1.66
CA ALA A 291 -11.05 -10.07 -2.98
C ALA A 291 -12.20 -9.58 -3.85
N ARG A 292 -13.26 -10.40 -3.95
CA ARG A 292 -14.47 -10.07 -4.72
C ARG A 292 -15.20 -8.87 -4.14
N HIS A 293 -15.30 -8.78 -2.82
CA HIS A 293 -15.87 -7.63 -2.14
C HIS A 293 -15.10 -6.35 -2.47
N TRP A 294 -13.78 -6.38 -2.37
CA TRP A 294 -12.94 -5.22 -2.63
C TRP A 294 -13.02 -4.79 -4.09
N ALA A 295 -12.96 -5.74 -5.03
CA ALA A 295 -13.08 -5.43 -6.46
C ALA A 295 -14.44 -4.83 -6.85
N ALA A 296 -15.51 -5.22 -6.16
CA ALA A 296 -16.84 -4.68 -6.41
C ALA A 296 -17.03 -3.27 -5.83
N ASN A 297 -16.51 -3.00 -4.63
CA ASN A 297 -16.76 -1.75 -3.90
C ASN A 297 -15.66 -0.69 -4.08
N HIS A 298 -14.43 -1.15 -4.36
CA HIS A 298 -13.23 -0.34 -4.49
C HIS A 298 -12.47 -0.73 -5.77
N PRO A 299 -13.05 -0.54 -6.97
CA PRO A 299 -12.37 -0.88 -8.22
C PRO A 299 -11.07 -0.07 -8.38
N PRO A 300 -10.07 -0.61 -9.11
CA PRO A 300 -8.79 0.09 -9.29
C PRO A 300 -9.00 1.41 -10.02
N VAL A 301 -8.44 2.50 -9.47
CA VAL A 301 -8.43 3.82 -10.10
C VAL A 301 -7.01 4.15 -10.51
N ARG A 302 -6.79 4.33 -11.81
CA ARG A 302 -5.49 4.81 -12.32
C ARG A 302 -5.37 6.30 -12.13
N GLN A 303 -4.28 6.70 -11.49
CA GLN A 303 -3.93 8.09 -11.23
C GLN A 303 -2.60 8.42 -11.89
N THR A 304 -2.41 9.70 -12.18
CA THR A 304 -1.14 10.24 -12.67
C THR A 304 -0.03 9.96 -11.66
N ARG A 305 1.08 9.35 -12.10
CA ARG A 305 2.22 9.00 -11.25
C ARG A 305 3.48 9.75 -11.70
N PRO A 306 3.69 10.98 -11.23
CA PRO A 306 4.91 11.77 -11.48
C PRO A 306 6.21 10.97 -11.39
N SER A 307 6.31 10.06 -10.41
CA SER A 307 7.51 9.26 -10.14
C SER A 307 7.89 8.29 -11.27
N THR A 308 6.94 7.93 -12.13
CA THR A 308 7.10 6.98 -13.24
C THR A 308 7.22 7.64 -14.62
N MET A 309 7.08 8.97 -14.70
CA MET A 309 7.15 9.70 -15.96
C MET A 309 8.59 9.80 -16.48
N ASP A 310 8.73 9.73 -17.80
CA ASP A 310 9.94 10.23 -18.45
C ASP A 310 10.08 11.76 -18.28
N ARG A 311 11.28 12.28 -18.61
CA ARG A 311 11.62 13.68 -18.36
C ARG A 311 10.70 14.63 -19.11
N ASP A 312 10.42 14.35 -20.37
CA ASP A 312 9.68 15.26 -21.25
C ASP A 312 8.21 15.30 -20.85
N ALA A 313 7.60 14.16 -20.54
CA ALA A 313 6.25 14.07 -20.00
C ALA A 313 6.13 14.80 -18.64
N PHE A 314 7.10 14.60 -17.75
CA PHE A 314 7.11 15.26 -16.43
C PHE A 314 7.22 16.78 -16.54
N VAL A 315 8.16 17.28 -17.35
CA VAL A 315 8.36 18.72 -17.55
C VAL A 315 7.18 19.34 -18.30
N SER A 316 6.60 18.63 -19.27
CA SER A 316 5.37 19.09 -19.95
C SER A 316 4.19 19.20 -18.98
N ALA A 317 4.07 18.27 -18.02
CA ALA A 317 2.97 18.26 -17.05
C ALA A 317 3.17 19.27 -15.91
N PHE A 318 4.41 19.44 -15.43
CA PHE A 318 4.69 20.15 -14.17
C PHE A 318 5.65 21.35 -14.32
N GLY A 319 6.18 21.61 -15.51
CA GLY A 319 7.12 22.71 -15.78
C GLY A 319 6.52 24.11 -15.63
N SER A 320 5.20 24.24 -15.73
CA SER A 320 4.48 25.50 -15.51
C SER A 320 4.09 25.75 -14.05
N ILE A 321 4.30 24.79 -13.13
CA ILE A 321 3.88 24.91 -11.73
C ILE A 321 4.52 26.14 -11.08
N PHE A 322 5.82 26.33 -11.30
CA PHE A 322 6.53 27.57 -10.99
C PHE A 322 6.61 28.40 -12.27
N GLU A 323 5.90 29.53 -12.28
CA GLU A 323 5.63 30.34 -13.48
C GLU A 323 6.87 30.58 -14.35
N HIS A 324 6.77 30.24 -15.65
CA HIS A 324 7.84 30.35 -16.66
C HIS A 324 9.21 29.82 -16.19
N SER A 325 9.24 28.88 -15.26
CA SER A 325 10.45 28.37 -14.62
C SER A 325 10.54 26.84 -14.71
N PRO A 326 10.53 26.26 -15.93
CA PRO A 326 10.52 24.81 -16.14
C PRO A 326 11.76 24.12 -15.57
N TRP A 327 12.87 24.85 -15.42
CA TRP A 327 14.10 24.35 -14.80
C TRP A 327 13.89 23.76 -13.40
N ILE A 328 12.88 24.20 -12.65
CA ILE A 328 12.53 23.64 -11.34
C ILE A 328 12.02 22.21 -11.49
N ALA A 329 11.12 21.98 -12.45
CA ALA A 329 10.62 20.63 -12.76
C ALA A 329 11.73 19.75 -13.34
N GLU A 330 12.58 20.32 -14.21
CA GLU A 330 13.73 19.60 -14.77
C GLU A 330 14.68 19.10 -13.68
N ARG A 331 15.07 19.97 -12.73
CA ARG A 331 15.94 19.57 -11.60
C ARG A 331 15.22 18.64 -10.62
N ALA A 332 13.91 18.82 -10.42
CA ALA A 332 13.15 17.96 -9.52
C ALA A 332 12.99 16.54 -10.08
N TRP A 333 12.87 16.41 -11.42
CA TRP A 333 12.86 15.12 -12.08
C TRP A 333 14.16 14.35 -11.86
N GLU A 334 15.29 15.04 -11.68
CA GLU A 334 16.60 14.43 -11.39
C GLU A 334 16.74 13.90 -9.96
N LEU A 335 15.84 14.28 -9.04
CA LEU A 335 15.81 13.75 -7.69
C LEU A 335 15.40 12.27 -7.66
N GLU A 336 15.64 11.64 -6.52
CA GLU A 336 15.09 10.32 -6.19
C GLU A 336 13.58 10.43 -5.93
N LEU A 337 12.80 10.47 -7.02
CA LEU A 337 11.34 10.37 -6.97
C LEU A 337 10.90 8.93 -6.74
N GLY A 338 9.69 8.77 -6.21
CA GLY A 338 9.07 7.49 -5.85
C GLY A 338 7.61 7.69 -5.47
N PRO A 339 6.87 6.66 -5.04
CA PRO A 339 5.44 6.75 -4.74
C PRO A 339 5.07 7.88 -3.76
N ALA A 340 5.99 8.25 -2.86
CA ALA A 340 5.80 9.37 -1.95
C ALA A 340 5.55 10.72 -2.66
N HIS A 341 5.99 10.85 -3.91
CA HIS A 341 5.90 12.04 -4.74
C HIS A 341 4.71 12.01 -5.72
N ASP A 342 3.91 10.95 -5.71
CA ASP A 342 2.71 10.82 -6.58
C ASP A 342 1.47 11.50 -5.98
N THR A 343 1.67 12.44 -5.06
CA THR A 343 0.63 13.25 -4.42
C THR A 343 0.96 14.73 -4.57
N ALA A 344 -0.03 15.60 -4.42
CA ALA A 344 0.21 17.04 -4.49
C ALA A 344 1.26 17.52 -3.47
N ALA A 345 1.21 16.99 -2.24
CA ALA A 345 2.16 17.33 -1.18
C ALA A 345 3.58 16.80 -1.48
N GLY A 346 3.67 15.57 -1.99
CA GLY A 346 4.94 14.94 -2.33
C GLY A 346 5.66 15.63 -3.48
N LEU A 347 4.96 15.90 -4.58
CA LEU A 347 5.55 16.62 -5.71
C LEU A 347 5.89 18.06 -5.36
N HIS A 348 5.04 18.73 -4.56
CA HIS A 348 5.34 20.07 -4.04
C HIS A 348 6.65 20.08 -3.26
N ASN A 349 6.89 19.07 -2.39
CA ASN A 349 8.14 18.95 -1.66
C ASN A 349 9.35 18.88 -2.61
N ALA A 350 9.29 18.06 -3.66
CA ALA A 350 10.38 17.90 -4.62
C ALA A 350 10.67 19.22 -5.38
N LEU A 351 9.63 19.89 -5.88
CA LEU A 351 9.79 21.16 -6.61
C LEU A 351 10.30 22.29 -5.69
N ALA A 352 9.72 22.42 -4.49
CA ALA A 352 10.14 23.43 -3.51
C ALA A 352 11.59 23.23 -3.06
N ARG A 353 12.09 21.98 -2.98
CA ARG A 353 13.50 21.72 -2.70
C ARG A 353 14.41 22.35 -3.76
N MET A 354 14.07 22.22 -5.04
CA MET A 354 14.84 22.80 -6.14
C MET A 354 14.76 24.32 -6.17
N PHE A 355 13.59 24.88 -5.86
CA PHE A 355 13.43 26.31 -5.72
C PHE A 355 14.26 26.87 -4.56
N ARG A 356 14.21 26.25 -3.38
CA ARG A 356 14.94 26.72 -2.19
C ARG A 356 16.46 26.55 -2.29
N SER A 357 16.93 25.52 -3.00
CA SER A 357 18.37 25.30 -3.22
C SER A 357 18.96 26.14 -4.34
N ALA A 358 18.13 26.83 -5.13
CA ALA A 358 18.57 27.66 -6.23
C ALA A 358 19.28 28.94 -5.74
N SER A 359 20.07 29.54 -6.61
CA SER A 359 20.77 30.78 -6.30
C SER A 359 19.77 31.92 -6.00
N HIS A 360 20.24 32.99 -5.38
CA HIS A 360 19.40 34.17 -5.19
C HIS A 360 18.84 34.70 -6.52
N ASP A 361 19.68 34.77 -7.57
CA ASP A 361 19.29 35.27 -8.88
C ASP A 361 18.25 34.37 -9.57
N GLU A 362 18.39 33.05 -9.44
CA GLU A 362 17.40 32.10 -9.98
C GLU A 362 16.05 32.25 -9.29
N ARG A 363 16.05 32.35 -7.95
CA ARG A 363 14.82 32.58 -7.19
C ARG A 363 14.19 33.93 -7.51
N LEU A 364 14.99 35.00 -7.61
CA LEU A 364 14.53 36.32 -8.04
C LEU A 364 13.97 36.28 -9.47
N GLY A 365 14.57 35.49 -10.37
CA GLY A 365 14.08 35.24 -11.72
C GLY A 365 12.67 34.66 -11.71
N VAL A 366 12.41 33.67 -10.84
CA VAL A 366 11.07 33.11 -10.64
C VAL A 366 10.09 34.19 -10.14
N LEU A 367 10.47 35.00 -9.15
CA LEU A 367 9.60 36.07 -8.65
C LEU A 367 9.26 37.10 -9.75
N ARG A 368 10.25 37.50 -10.55
CA ARG A 368 10.06 38.44 -11.67
C ARG A 368 9.23 37.86 -12.81
N ALA A 369 9.27 36.55 -13.01
CA ALA A 369 8.49 35.85 -14.02
C ALA A 369 7.00 35.69 -13.62
N HIS A 370 6.66 35.89 -12.34
CA HIS A 370 5.26 35.87 -11.92
C HIS A 370 4.52 37.10 -12.48
N PRO A 371 3.35 36.93 -13.13
CA PRO A 371 2.58 38.06 -13.59
C PRO A 371 2.11 38.88 -12.40
N ASP A 372 2.17 40.21 -12.56
CA ASP A 372 1.71 41.13 -11.56
C ASP A 372 0.18 41.05 -11.38
N LEU A 373 -0.29 41.27 -10.15
CA LEU A 373 -1.70 41.15 -9.80
C LEU A 373 -2.55 42.16 -10.61
N ALA A 374 -2.01 43.36 -10.86
CA ALA A 374 -2.67 44.43 -11.62
C ALA A 374 -2.76 44.11 -13.13
N GLY A 375 -1.70 43.56 -13.75
CA GLY A 375 -1.74 43.09 -15.13
C GLY A 375 -2.69 41.90 -15.34
N LYS A 376 -2.78 41.00 -14.36
CA LYS A 376 -3.79 39.90 -14.32
C LYS A 376 -5.22 40.44 -14.31
N LEU A 377 -5.49 41.45 -13.49
CA LEU A 377 -6.78 42.14 -13.40
C LEU A 377 -7.16 42.85 -14.71
N ALA A 378 -6.19 43.46 -15.40
CA ALA A 378 -6.40 44.11 -16.70
C ALA A 378 -6.60 43.11 -17.86
N ALA A 379 -5.95 41.94 -17.77
CA ALA A 379 -6.02 40.86 -18.75
C ALA A 379 -7.19 39.89 -18.54
N ALA A 380 -8.03 40.07 -17.51
CA ALA A 380 -9.17 39.19 -17.18
C ALA A 380 -10.13 38.90 -18.36
N ARG A 381 -10.16 39.75 -19.39
CA ARG A 381 -10.91 39.52 -20.64
C ARG A 381 -10.22 38.62 -21.68
N ARG A 382 -8.98 38.18 -21.46
CA ARG A 382 -8.10 37.48 -22.43
C ARG A 382 -7.33 36.27 -21.85
N LEU A 383 -7.59 35.88 -20.61
CA LEU A 383 -6.85 34.82 -19.90
C LEU A 383 -7.39 33.40 -20.17
N THR A 384 -6.57 32.38 -19.90
CA THR A 384 -6.95 30.96 -19.93
C THR A 384 -7.95 30.63 -18.81
N ALA A 385 -8.77 29.59 -19.00
CA ALA A 385 -9.87 29.23 -18.09
C ALA A 385 -9.43 29.06 -16.61
N GLU A 386 -8.22 28.57 -16.36
CA GLU A 386 -7.67 28.39 -15.01
C GLU A 386 -7.35 29.72 -14.30
N SER A 387 -6.83 30.72 -15.03
CA SER A 387 -6.46 32.01 -14.43
C SER A 387 -7.69 32.88 -14.12
N THR A 388 -8.76 32.72 -14.90
CA THR A 388 -10.05 33.39 -14.64
C THR A 388 -10.74 32.85 -13.38
N ALA A 389 -10.69 31.53 -13.14
CA ALA A 389 -11.30 30.91 -11.96
C ALA A 389 -10.62 31.31 -10.64
N GLU A 390 -9.29 31.48 -10.64
CA GLU A 390 -8.54 31.87 -9.45
C GLU A 390 -8.79 33.31 -8.99
N GLN A 391 -9.06 34.22 -9.93
CA GLN A 391 -9.30 35.64 -9.62
C GLN A 391 -10.75 35.90 -9.19
N ALA A 392 -11.71 35.19 -9.79
CA ALA A 392 -13.12 35.28 -9.42
C ALA A 392 -13.36 34.87 -7.96
N ALA A 393 -12.63 33.88 -7.45
CA ALA A 393 -12.77 33.38 -6.07
C ALA A 393 -12.44 34.43 -4.98
N ALA A 394 -11.59 35.41 -5.29
CA ALA A 394 -11.24 36.50 -4.36
C ALA A 394 -12.01 37.81 -4.62
N GLY A 395 -12.99 37.80 -5.53
CA GLY A 395 -13.77 38.98 -5.92
C GLY A 395 -12.96 40.06 -6.64
N LEU A 396 -11.85 39.67 -7.27
CA LEU A 396 -10.95 40.56 -8.01
C LEU A 396 -11.46 40.86 -9.42
N ASP A 397 -12.41 40.09 -9.93
CA ASP A 397 -13.11 40.30 -11.20
C ASP A 397 -14.12 41.47 -11.15
N ALA A 398 -14.49 41.93 -9.96
CA ALA A 398 -15.48 42.98 -9.74
C ALA A 398 -14.91 44.27 -9.09
N LEU A 399 -13.65 44.61 -9.35
CA LEU A 399 -13.04 45.85 -8.84
C LEU A 399 -13.70 47.10 -9.45
N THR A 400 -13.84 48.14 -8.62
CA THR A 400 -14.14 49.51 -9.09
C THR A 400 -12.92 50.14 -9.78
N ASP A 401 -13.12 51.21 -10.54
CA ASP A 401 -12.00 51.95 -11.16
C ASP A 401 -11.03 52.53 -10.13
N ALA A 402 -11.55 52.97 -8.98
CA ALA A 402 -10.74 53.47 -7.87
C ALA A 402 -9.86 52.36 -7.27
N GLU A 403 -10.42 51.17 -7.06
CA GLU A 403 -9.66 50.04 -6.53
C GLU A 403 -8.61 49.56 -7.54
N ARG A 404 -8.93 49.49 -8.84
CA ARG A 404 -7.93 49.19 -9.89
C ARG A 404 -6.76 50.19 -9.86
N ALA A 405 -7.05 51.48 -9.74
CA ALA A 405 -6.03 52.51 -9.65
C ALA A 405 -5.16 52.33 -8.39
N GLN A 406 -5.76 52.01 -7.24
CA GLN A 406 -5.05 51.74 -6.00
C GLN A 406 -4.13 50.50 -6.11
N PHE A 407 -4.64 49.38 -6.64
CA PHE A 407 -3.83 48.17 -6.88
C PHE A 407 -2.67 48.43 -7.84
N THR A 408 -2.91 49.24 -8.88
CA THR A 408 -1.86 49.61 -9.85
C THR A 408 -0.78 50.45 -9.18
N ALA A 409 -1.16 51.48 -8.41
CA ALA A 409 -0.22 52.35 -7.70
C ALA A 409 0.61 51.58 -6.66
N LEU A 410 -0.03 50.72 -5.86
CA LEU A 410 0.66 49.87 -4.88
C LEU A 410 1.63 48.89 -5.55
N ASN A 411 1.23 48.29 -6.67
CA ASN A 411 2.12 47.39 -7.41
C ASN A 411 3.32 48.12 -8.03
N THR A 412 3.13 49.32 -8.58
CA THR A 412 4.24 50.15 -9.06
C THR A 412 5.22 50.46 -7.93
N ALA A 413 4.73 50.97 -6.79
CA ALA A 413 5.58 51.28 -5.64
C ALA A 413 6.31 50.04 -5.10
N TYR A 414 5.64 48.89 -5.09
CA TYR A 414 6.22 47.62 -4.65
C TYR A 414 7.33 47.14 -5.58
N VAL A 415 7.11 47.17 -6.90
CA VAL A 415 8.13 46.79 -7.89
C VAL A 415 9.33 47.74 -7.83
N GLU A 416 9.10 49.04 -7.68
CA GLU A 416 10.18 50.04 -7.53
C GLU A 416 11.03 49.77 -6.27
N LYS A 417 10.39 49.38 -5.15
CA LYS A 417 11.09 49.11 -3.89
C LYS A 417 11.83 47.77 -3.88
N HIS A 418 11.16 46.71 -4.33
CA HIS A 418 11.64 45.33 -4.12
C HIS A 418 12.21 44.69 -5.39
N GLY A 419 11.93 45.23 -6.58
CA GLY A 419 12.48 44.75 -7.85
C GLY A 419 11.82 43.49 -8.41
N PHE A 420 10.65 43.10 -7.88
CA PHE A 420 9.78 42.02 -8.34
C PHE A 420 8.31 42.34 -8.00
N PRO A 421 7.32 41.73 -8.68
CA PRO A 421 5.90 42.02 -8.46
C PRO A 421 5.38 41.48 -7.12
N PHE A 422 4.27 42.05 -6.63
CA PHE A 422 3.62 41.55 -5.43
C PHE A 422 2.95 40.19 -5.70
N ILE A 423 3.39 39.17 -4.97
CA ILE A 423 2.90 37.79 -5.12
C ILE A 423 2.15 37.38 -3.86
N ILE A 424 0.94 36.87 -4.05
CA ILE A 424 0.10 36.33 -2.98
C ILE A 424 -0.76 35.18 -3.51
N ALA A 425 -0.96 34.15 -2.69
CA ALA A 425 -1.88 33.06 -2.98
C ALA A 425 -3.33 33.54 -2.84
N VAL A 426 -3.88 34.09 -3.92
CA VAL A 426 -5.20 34.74 -3.95
C VAL A 426 -6.33 33.88 -3.36
N ARG A 427 -6.26 32.54 -3.50
CA ARG A 427 -7.29 31.62 -2.94
C ARG A 427 -7.39 31.63 -1.41
N ASP A 428 -6.37 32.11 -0.71
CA ASP A 428 -6.34 32.16 0.75
C ASP A 428 -6.84 33.51 1.31
N HIS A 429 -7.22 34.46 0.44
CA HIS A 429 -7.56 35.82 0.83
C HIS A 429 -8.80 36.35 0.12
N ASP A 430 -9.52 37.25 0.79
CA ASP A 430 -10.50 38.13 0.16
C ASP A 430 -9.84 39.44 -0.30
N LYS A 431 -10.58 40.26 -1.05
CA LYS A 431 -10.09 41.55 -1.55
C LYS A 431 -9.49 42.46 -0.46
N ALA A 432 -10.15 42.54 0.71
CA ALA A 432 -9.70 43.39 1.81
C ALA A 432 -8.40 42.86 2.43
N GLY A 433 -8.30 41.54 2.62
CA GLY A 433 -7.10 40.86 3.09
C GLY A 433 -5.92 41.02 2.13
N ILE A 434 -6.15 41.02 0.81
CA ILE A 434 -5.10 41.27 -0.17
C ILE A 434 -4.57 42.71 -0.03
N LEU A 435 -5.45 43.72 0.04
CA LEU A 435 -5.03 45.12 0.20
C LEU A 435 -4.24 45.33 1.50
N ALA A 436 -4.73 44.79 2.62
CA ALA A 436 -4.04 44.88 3.91
C ALA A 436 -2.66 44.19 3.86
N ALA A 437 -2.56 43.02 3.22
CA ALA A 437 -1.30 42.34 3.02
C ALA A 437 -0.35 43.14 2.13
N PHE A 438 -0.86 43.80 1.10
CA PHE A 438 -0.08 44.64 0.17
C PHE A 438 0.56 45.82 0.91
N GLU A 439 -0.24 46.57 1.68
CA GLU A 439 0.22 47.72 2.46
C GLU A 439 1.24 47.30 3.53
N ALA A 440 0.94 46.24 4.29
CA ALA A 440 1.82 45.74 5.33
C ALA A 440 3.17 45.25 4.77
N ARG A 441 3.15 44.55 3.63
CA ARG A 441 4.35 44.00 2.99
C ARG A 441 5.18 45.06 2.29
N LEU A 442 4.55 46.07 1.70
CA LEU A 442 5.26 47.23 1.14
C LEU A 442 6.07 47.99 2.19
N ALA A 443 5.69 47.92 3.47
CA ALA A 443 6.45 48.53 4.58
C ALA A 443 7.71 47.72 4.98
N GLN A 444 7.80 46.43 4.63
CA GLN A 444 8.91 45.55 5.01
C GLN A 444 10.21 45.88 4.27
N ASP A 445 11.35 45.47 4.81
CA ASP A 445 12.62 45.48 4.06
C ASP A 445 12.61 44.40 2.97
N THR A 446 13.46 44.58 1.95
CA THR A 446 13.46 43.71 0.76
C THR A 446 13.89 42.27 1.06
N GLU A 447 14.71 42.02 2.08
CA GLU A 447 15.15 40.66 2.42
C GLU A 447 14.01 39.86 3.07
N THR A 448 13.32 40.47 4.04
CA THR A 448 12.12 39.90 4.65
C THR A 448 11.02 39.67 3.61
N GLU A 449 10.82 40.64 2.71
CA GLU A 449 9.79 40.54 1.68
C GLU A 449 10.15 39.48 0.62
N PHE A 450 11.42 39.34 0.25
CA PHE A 450 11.88 38.29 -0.66
C PHE A 450 11.56 36.89 -0.12
N ALA A 451 11.82 36.65 1.17
CA ALA A 451 11.47 35.39 1.82
C ALA A 451 9.95 35.16 1.83
N THR A 452 9.17 36.21 2.11
CA THR A 452 7.71 36.16 2.08
C THR A 452 7.17 35.85 0.69
N ALA A 453 7.67 36.51 -0.36
CA ALA A 453 7.28 36.27 -1.74
C ALA A 453 7.64 34.84 -2.19
N CYS A 454 8.80 34.32 -1.81
CA CYS A 454 9.17 32.92 -2.07
C CYS A 454 8.16 31.94 -1.43
N ALA A 455 7.75 32.19 -0.17
CA ALA A 455 6.76 31.36 0.50
C ALA A 455 5.38 31.41 -0.19
N GLN A 456 4.99 32.57 -0.73
CA GLN A 456 3.77 32.71 -1.51
C GLN A 456 3.82 31.94 -2.84
N VAL A 457 4.97 31.94 -3.52
CA VAL A 457 5.18 31.11 -4.72
C VAL A 457 5.05 29.62 -4.40
N GLU A 458 5.69 29.13 -3.33
CA GLU A 458 5.52 27.73 -2.88
C GLU A 458 4.05 27.42 -2.58
N ARG A 459 3.32 28.32 -1.90
CA ARG A 459 1.90 28.15 -1.62
C ARG A 459 1.05 28.05 -2.89
N ILE A 460 1.29 28.92 -3.88
CA ILE A 460 0.61 28.89 -5.18
C ILE A 460 0.92 27.57 -5.90
N ALA A 461 2.18 27.12 -5.90
CA ALA A 461 2.59 25.85 -6.50
C ALA A 461 1.84 24.66 -5.88
N LEU A 462 1.69 24.62 -4.55
CA LEU A 462 0.90 23.57 -3.89
C LEU A 462 -0.58 23.60 -4.31
N LEU A 463 -1.19 24.78 -4.40
CA LEU A 463 -2.58 24.92 -4.83
C LEU A 463 -2.80 24.45 -6.28
N ARG A 464 -1.85 24.75 -7.18
CA ARG A 464 -1.84 24.23 -8.56
C ARG A 464 -1.73 22.71 -8.59
N LEU A 465 -0.81 22.14 -7.81
CA LEU A 465 -0.63 20.69 -7.74
C LEU A 465 -1.85 19.96 -7.18
N LYS A 466 -2.57 20.52 -6.20
CA LYS A 466 -3.82 19.97 -5.67
C LYS A 466 -4.95 19.92 -6.71
N ALA A 467 -4.87 20.69 -7.80
CA ALA A 467 -5.81 20.61 -8.90
C ALA A 467 -5.49 19.47 -9.88
N LEU A 468 -4.25 18.97 -9.88
CA LEU A 468 -3.75 17.97 -10.83
C LEU A 468 -3.56 16.58 -10.20
N LEU A 469 -3.31 16.53 -8.90
CA LEU A 469 -2.93 15.34 -8.15
C LEU A 469 -3.83 15.16 -6.89
N PRO A 470 -3.98 13.92 -6.41
CA PRO A 470 -4.75 13.58 -5.20
C PRO A 470 -4.18 14.13 -3.88
#